data_AF-A5HUI8-F1
#
_entry.id   AF-A5HUI8-F1
#
_cell.length_a   1.000
_cell.length_b   1.000
_cell.length_c   1.000
_cell.angle_alpha   90.00
_cell.angle_beta   90.00
_cell.angle_gamma   90.00
#
_symmetry.space_group_name_H-M   'P 1'
#
loop_
_entity.id
_entity.type
_entity.pdbx_description
1 polymer ?
#
loop_
_entity_poly.entity_id
_entity_poly.type
_entity_poly.pdbx_seq_one_letter_code
_entity_poly.pdbx_strand_id
1 'polypeptide(L)'
;MTLAAVCYMTFCTVTWVEMDSPIRAVVTGTSVVDQSLKTLAMELIIEKEAMKLKYKNDFQNILDMSVDRQMNPSLENIQVEVRKQAAEGNSRKPCYDKAVVKSLTISNYVFKKMMPCLNTFRREFDDILNKVHEAIKRITDMEKTIRNMIPECQVKDDVQQCVKTNVMQATVFLQKQKDDVAQLKQTVKDNYANSLTDALTCVSEHGNELSNAAESIKAAAIECMRS
;
A
#
# COMPACT_ATOMS: atom_id res chain seq x y z
N MET A 1 -40.17 18.93 -23.06
CA MET A 1 -38.99 19.49 -22.37
C MET A 1 -38.33 18.36 -21.61
N THR A 2 -37.12 17.95 -21.98
CA THR A 2 -36.45 16.76 -21.39
C THR A 2 -34.99 17.08 -21.07
N LEU A 3 -34.49 16.59 -19.91
CA LEU A 3 -33.14 16.84 -19.41
C LEU A 3 -32.09 16.03 -20.20
N ALA A 4 -30.98 16.65 -20.60
CA ALA A 4 -29.75 15.98 -21.01
C ALA A 4 -28.61 16.39 -20.06
N ALA A 5 -27.80 15.42 -19.62
CA ALA A 5 -26.57 15.68 -18.87
C ALA A 5 -25.43 15.85 -19.87
N VAL A 6 -24.86 17.05 -19.96
CA VAL A 6 -23.63 17.30 -20.72
C VAL A 6 -22.46 17.19 -19.75
N CYS A 7 -21.67 16.15 -19.92
CA CYS A 7 -20.49 15.90 -19.11
C CYS A 7 -19.24 16.36 -19.87
N TYR A 8 -18.60 17.42 -19.36
CA TYR A 8 -17.25 17.82 -19.75
C TYR A 8 -16.30 17.36 -18.66
N MET A 9 -15.42 16.39 -18.98
CA MET A 9 -14.26 15.76 -18.28
C MET A 9 -14.10 15.82 -16.73
N THR A 10 -14.70 16.77 -16.01
CA THR A 10 -14.70 16.90 -14.54
C THR A 10 -16.05 17.39 -13.96
N PHE A 11 -16.98 17.89 -14.78
CA PHE A 11 -18.31 18.36 -14.34
C PHE A 11 -19.41 17.89 -15.30
N CYS A 12 -20.46 17.25 -14.78
CA CYS A 12 -21.70 17.06 -15.52
C CYS A 12 -22.64 18.22 -15.20
N THR A 13 -22.83 19.12 -16.15
CA THR A 13 -23.90 20.12 -16.10
C THR A 13 -25.05 19.61 -16.95
N VAL A 14 -26.25 19.60 -16.39
CA VAL A 14 -27.46 19.27 -17.16
C VAL A 14 -27.77 20.46 -18.06
N THR A 15 -27.49 20.36 -19.35
CA THR A 15 -27.90 21.35 -20.36
C THR A 15 -28.92 20.74 -21.30
N TRP A 16 -29.96 21.52 -21.60
CA TRP A 16 -31.10 21.12 -22.42
C TRP A 16 -30.65 20.93 -23.87
N VAL A 17 -30.72 19.70 -24.37
CA VAL A 17 -30.50 19.37 -25.79
C VAL A 17 -31.76 18.70 -26.32
N GLU A 18 -32.34 19.24 -27.38
CA GLU A 18 -33.43 18.61 -28.12
C GLU A 18 -32.91 17.32 -28.77
N MET A 19 -33.38 16.17 -28.28
CA MET A 19 -33.15 14.87 -28.90
C MET A 19 -34.47 14.30 -29.39
N ASP A 20 -34.49 13.80 -30.63
CA ASP A 20 -35.66 13.28 -31.36
C ASP A 20 -36.38 12.07 -30.70
N SER A 21 -35.88 11.56 -29.56
CA SER A 21 -36.52 10.46 -28.83
C SER A 21 -36.06 10.39 -27.36
N PRO A 22 -36.99 10.29 -26.38
CA PRO A 22 -36.67 10.06 -24.96
C PRO A 22 -35.84 8.80 -24.70
N ILE A 23 -35.96 7.78 -25.56
CA ILE A 23 -35.18 6.54 -25.48
C ILE A 23 -33.70 6.82 -25.81
N ARG A 24 -33.42 7.73 -26.75
CA ARG A 24 -32.06 8.04 -27.19
C ARG A 24 -31.25 8.83 -26.14
N ALA A 25 -31.90 9.79 -25.46
CA ALA A 25 -31.28 10.51 -24.34
C ALA A 25 -30.89 9.60 -23.17
N VAL A 26 -31.66 8.52 -22.97
CA VAL A 26 -31.48 7.56 -21.89
C VAL A 26 -30.36 6.58 -22.14
N VAL A 27 -30.30 6.03 -23.36
CA VAL A 27 -29.20 5.14 -23.76
C VAL A 27 -27.87 5.88 -23.61
N THR A 28 -27.86 7.18 -23.90
CA THR A 28 -26.71 8.05 -23.68
C THR A 28 -26.41 8.27 -22.19
N GLY A 29 -27.42 8.53 -21.35
CA GLY A 29 -27.23 8.74 -19.91
C GLY A 29 -26.70 7.51 -19.17
N THR A 30 -27.26 6.33 -19.45
CA THR A 30 -26.79 5.05 -18.90
C THR A 30 -25.41 4.66 -19.40
N SER A 31 -25.07 4.93 -20.67
CA SER A 31 -23.72 4.69 -21.18
C SER A 31 -22.67 5.59 -20.49
N VAL A 32 -23.03 6.84 -20.18
CA VAL A 32 -22.15 7.76 -19.44
C VAL A 32 -21.89 7.27 -18.02
N VAL A 33 -22.91 6.75 -17.32
CA VAL A 33 -22.73 6.19 -15.97
C VAL A 33 -21.89 4.91 -16.01
N ASP A 34 -22.16 3.98 -16.94
CA ASP A 34 -21.37 2.76 -17.15
C ASP A 34 -19.90 3.08 -17.41
N GLN A 35 -19.63 4.04 -18.31
CA GLN A 35 -18.28 4.47 -18.62
C GLN A 35 -17.60 5.14 -17.42
N SER A 36 -18.33 5.93 -16.63
CA SER A 36 -17.79 6.56 -15.42
C SER A 36 -17.40 5.54 -14.36
N LEU A 37 -18.20 4.48 -14.16
CA LEU A 37 -17.87 3.39 -13.24
C LEU A 37 -16.65 2.59 -13.72
N LYS A 38 -16.56 2.30 -15.03
CA LYS A 38 -15.38 1.66 -15.61
C LYS A 38 -14.11 2.45 -15.37
N THR A 39 -14.16 3.77 -15.59
CA THR A 39 -13.02 4.66 -15.32
C THR A 39 -12.65 4.61 -13.84
N LEU A 40 -13.62 4.72 -12.93
CA LEU A 40 -13.38 4.69 -11.49
C LEU A 40 -12.76 3.35 -11.03
N ALA A 41 -13.24 2.23 -11.55
CA ALA A 41 -12.66 0.92 -11.29
C ALA A 41 -11.23 0.81 -11.81
N MET A 42 -10.97 1.31 -13.03
CA MET A 42 -9.65 1.29 -13.65
C MET A 42 -8.64 2.13 -12.85
N GLU A 43 -9.03 3.31 -12.39
CA GLU A 43 -8.20 4.15 -11.52
C GLU A 43 -7.78 3.41 -10.26
N LEU A 44 -8.72 2.75 -9.56
CA LEU A 44 -8.42 1.97 -8.37
C LEU A 44 -7.52 0.77 -8.66
N ILE A 45 -7.68 0.11 -9.82
CA ILE A 45 -6.80 -0.99 -10.24
C ILE A 45 -5.37 -0.47 -10.44
N ILE A 46 -5.21 0.66 -11.14
CA ILE A 46 -3.91 1.28 -11.35
C ILE A 46 -3.27 1.66 -10.01
N GLU A 47 -4.03 2.30 -9.12
CA GLU A 47 -3.54 2.66 -7.78
C GLU A 47 -3.14 1.43 -6.95
N LYS A 48 -3.93 0.34 -7.01
CA LYS A 48 -3.63 -0.93 -6.36
C LYS A 48 -2.28 -1.49 -6.80
N GLU A 49 -2.01 -1.52 -8.10
CA GLU A 49 -0.74 -2.03 -8.63
C GLU A 49 0.43 -1.08 -8.33
N ALA A 50 0.21 0.24 -8.39
CA ALA A 50 1.21 1.23 -7.99
C ALA A 50 1.60 1.08 -6.51
N MET A 51 0.62 0.82 -5.63
CA MET A 51 0.87 0.58 -4.21
C MET A 51 1.67 -0.69 -3.94
N LYS A 52 1.42 -1.78 -4.67
CA LYS A 52 2.24 -3.00 -4.58
C LYS A 52 3.69 -2.75 -4.95
N LEU A 53 3.93 -1.99 -6.02
CA LEU A 53 5.28 -1.62 -6.43
C LEU A 53 5.96 -0.75 -5.37
N LYS A 54 5.24 0.25 -4.86
CA LYS A 54 5.74 1.12 -3.79
C LYS A 54 6.08 0.33 -2.53
N TYR A 55 5.18 -0.56 -2.08
CA TYR A 55 5.42 -1.45 -0.94
C TYR A 55 6.68 -2.29 -1.13
N LYS A 56 6.87 -2.89 -2.31
CA LYS A 56 8.06 -3.69 -2.60
C LYS A 56 9.34 -2.87 -2.45
N ASN A 57 9.37 -1.64 -2.97
CA ASN A 57 10.51 -0.76 -2.87
C ASN A 57 10.76 -0.30 -1.43
N ASP A 58 9.71 0.11 -0.72
CA ASP A 58 9.80 0.57 0.67
C ASP A 58 10.24 -0.57 1.61
N PHE A 59 9.71 -1.78 1.41
CA PHE A 59 10.12 -2.97 2.15
C PHE A 59 11.59 -3.31 1.91
N GLN A 60 12.06 -3.24 0.65
CA GLN A 60 13.48 -3.42 0.34
C GLN A 60 14.35 -2.35 1.00
N ASN A 61 13.94 -1.08 0.96
CA ASN A 61 14.66 0.00 1.63
C ASN A 61 14.81 -0.24 3.13
N ILE A 62 13.77 -0.77 3.80
CA ILE A 62 13.85 -1.12 5.23
C ILE A 62 14.88 -2.25 5.47
N LEU A 63 14.90 -3.27 4.60
CA LEU A 63 15.88 -4.34 4.67
C LEU A 63 17.31 -3.83 4.46
N ASP A 64 17.52 -2.97 3.46
CA ASP A 64 18.84 -2.39 3.16
C ASP A 64 19.32 -1.50 4.33
N MET A 65 18.43 -0.73 4.94
CA MET A 65 18.75 0.09 6.11
C MET A 65 19.15 -0.74 7.32
N SER A 66 18.49 -1.87 7.56
CA SER A 66 18.80 -2.73 8.70
C SER A 66 20.05 -3.58 8.43
N VAL A 67 20.00 -4.44 7.43
CA VAL A 67 21.06 -5.43 7.16
C VAL A 67 22.35 -4.75 6.70
N ASP A 68 22.29 -3.96 5.63
CA ASP A 68 23.50 -3.47 4.98
C ASP A 68 24.13 -2.28 5.68
N ARG A 69 23.32 -1.41 6.32
CA ARG A 69 23.84 -0.19 6.95
C ARG A 69 24.10 -0.33 8.44
N GLN A 70 23.49 -1.29 9.13
CA GLN A 70 23.68 -1.45 10.57
C GLN A 70 24.33 -2.80 10.91
N MET A 71 23.81 -3.91 10.38
CA MET A 71 24.30 -5.24 10.78
C MET A 71 25.66 -5.57 10.19
N ASN A 72 25.81 -5.44 8.86
CA ASN A 72 27.05 -5.78 8.17
C ASN A 72 28.25 -4.95 8.68
N PRO A 73 28.18 -3.62 8.80
CA PRO A 73 29.31 -2.82 9.27
C PRO A 73 29.69 -3.14 10.73
N SER A 74 28.71 -3.43 11.57
CA SER A 74 28.92 -3.83 12.97
C SER A 74 29.72 -5.13 13.08
N LEU A 75 29.39 -6.11 12.23
CA LEU A 75 30.08 -7.40 12.17
C LEU A 75 31.48 -7.27 11.55
N GLU A 76 31.60 -6.53 10.45
CA GLU A 76 32.87 -6.27 9.78
C GLU A 76 33.85 -5.55 10.69
N ASN A 77 33.41 -4.54 11.43
CA ASN A 77 34.27 -3.78 12.35
C ASN A 77 34.89 -4.68 13.43
N ILE A 78 34.14 -5.65 13.99
CA ILE A 78 34.69 -6.62 14.94
C ILE A 78 35.74 -7.49 14.26
N GLN A 79 35.48 -7.95 13.03
CA GLN A 79 36.42 -8.80 12.30
C GLN A 79 37.72 -8.07 11.95
N VAL A 80 37.63 -6.83 11.45
CA VAL A 80 38.79 -6.01 11.06
C VAL A 80 39.69 -5.73 12.27
N GLU A 81 39.13 -5.28 13.38
CA GLU A 81 39.94 -4.89 14.54
C GLU A 81 40.58 -6.10 15.22
N VAL A 82 39.91 -7.26 15.21
CA VAL A 82 40.52 -8.49 15.74
C VAL A 82 41.63 -9.02 14.84
N ARG A 83 41.47 -8.95 13.51
CA ARG A 83 42.57 -9.29 12.58
C ARG A 83 43.79 -8.39 12.81
N LYS A 84 43.57 -7.10 13.07
CA LYS A 84 44.64 -6.16 13.39
C LYS A 84 45.36 -6.54 14.69
N GLN A 85 44.64 -6.84 15.76
CA GLN A 85 45.25 -7.29 17.03
C GLN A 85 46.01 -8.62 16.89
N ALA A 86 45.51 -9.54 16.06
CA ALA A 86 46.23 -10.77 15.76
C ALA A 86 47.55 -10.51 14.99
N ALA A 87 47.56 -9.55 14.05
CA ALA A 87 48.77 -9.14 13.33
C ALA A 87 49.80 -8.44 14.24
N GLU A 88 49.34 -7.78 15.31
CA GLU A 88 50.18 -7.15 16.35
C GLU A 88 50.77 -8.17 17.35
N GLY A 89 50.56 -9.48 17.15
CA GLY A 89 51.09 -10.54 18.02
C GLY A 89 50.23 -10.86 19.24
N ASN A 90 49.09 -10.16 19.43
CA ASN A 90 48.15 -10.37 20.53
C ASN A 90 47.11 -11.45 20.20
N SER A 91 47.53 -12.60 19.66
CA SER A 91 46.60 -13.62 19.16
C SER A 91 45.94 -14.43 20.28
N ARG A 92 44.96 -13.85 20.98
CA ARG A 92 44.07 -14.59 21.86
C ARG A 92 42.82 -15.04 21.10
N LYS A 93 42.96 -16.12 20.33
CA LYS A 93 41.83 -16.79 19.64
C LYS A 93 40.58 -16.95 20.52
N PRO A 94 40.68 -17.29 21.83
CA PRO A 94 39.50 -17.36 22.70
C PRO A 94 38.73 -16.03 22.85
N CYS A 95 39.40 -14.89 22.80
CA CYS A 95 38.75 -13.56 22.86
C CYS A 95 37.98 -13.27 21.57
N TYR A 96 38.54 -13.63 20.41
CA TYR A 96 37.87 -13.52 19.11
C TYR A 96 36.63 -14.40 19.05
N ASP A 97 36.79 -15.69 19.35
CA ASP A 97 35.70 -16.67 19.27
C ASP A 97 34.54 -16.25 20.18
N LYS A 98 34.84 -15.73 21.38
CA LYS A 98 33.84 -15.17 22.30
C LYS A 98 33.13 -13.94 21.74
N ALA A 99 33.84 -13.05 21.05
CA ALA A 99 33.26 -11.86 20.43
C ALA A 99 32.32 -12.23 19.27
N VAL A 100 32.74 -13.15 18.41
CA VAL A 100 31.94 -13.67 17.29
C VAL A 100 30.66 -14.33 17.81
N VAL A 101 30.77 -15.22 18.80
CA VAL A 101 29.60 -15.90 19.40
C VAL A 101 28.62 -14.88 20.00
N LYS A 102 29.12 -13.89 20.75
CA LYS A 102 28.26 -12.83 21.30
C LYS A 102 27.58 -12.02 20.20
N SER A 103 28.32 -11.69 19.14
CA SER A 103 27.80 -10.90 18.01
C SER A 103 26.70 -11.64 17.25
N LEU A 104 26.89 -12.94 16.98
CA LEU A 104 25.86 -13.80 16.39
C LEU A 104 24.64 -13.92 17.30
N THR A 105 24.84 -14.04 18.61
CA THR A 105 23.73 -14.15 19.59
C THR A 105 22.89 -12.89 19.60
N ILE A 106 23.50 -11.71 19.67
CA ILE A 106 22.76 -10.44 19.68
C ILE A 106 22.12 -10.15 18.33
N SER A 107 22.79 -10.46 17.22
CA SER A 107 22.24 -10.36 15.87
C SER A 107 20.95 -11.19 15.74
N ASN A 108 20.98 -12.45 16.15
CA ASN A 108 19.80 -13.32 16.15
C ASN A 108 18.67 -12.80 17.05
N TYR A 109 19.00 -12.21 18.19
CA TYR A 109 18.02 -11.61 19.09
C TYR A 109 17.35 -10.38 18.48
N VAL A 110 18.15 -9.47 17.88
CA VAL A 110 17.66 -8.27 17.21
C VAL A 110 16.80 -8.64 16.00
N PHE A 111 17.21 -9.61 15.19
CA PHE A 111 16.40 -10.11 14.08
C PHE A 111 15.03 -10.62 14.55
N LYS A 112 15.00 -11.38 15.66
CA LYS A 112 13.72 -11.86 16.24
C LYS A 112 12.79 -10.71 16.66
N LYS A 113 13.34 -9.55 17.02
CA LYS A 113 12.57 -8.34 17.36
C LYS A 113 12.16 -7.53 16.12
N MET A 114 13.02 -7.44 15.11
CA MET A 114 12.72 -6.74 13.86
C MET A 114 11.64 -7.44 13.03
N MET A 115 11.61 -8.78 13.03
CA MET A 115 10.64 -9.55 12.24
C MET A 115 9.17 -9.20 12.53
N PRO A 116 8.74 -9.06 13.80
CA PRO A 116 7.43 -8.51 14.15
C PRO A 116 7.10 -7.15 13.52
N CYS A 117 8.07 -6.22 13.43
CA CYS A 117 7.87 -4.92 12.79
C CYS A 117 7.48 -5.10 11.31
N LEU A 118 8.27 -5.92 10.60
CA LEU A 118 8.07 -6.21 9.17
C LEU A 118 6.77 -6.97 8.91
N ASN A 119 6.44 -7.92 9.77
CA ASN A 119 5.19 -8.69 9.68
C ASN A 119 3.96 -7.81 9.91
N THR A 120 4.04 -6.85 10.85
CA THR A 120 2.97 -5.90 11.11
C THR A 120 2.76 -5.00 9.89
N PHE A 121 3.83 -4.42 9.35
CA PHE A 121 3.77 -3.61 8.13
C PHE A 121 3.15 -4.36 6.95
N ARG A 122 3.57 -5.60 6.73
CA ARG A 122 3.00 -6.47 5.68
C ARG A 122 1.50 -6.69 5.88
N ARG A 123 1.09 -7.04 7.10
CA ARG A 123 -0.33 -7.31 7.41
C ARG A 123 -1.19 -6.07 7.18
N GLU A 124 -0.74 -4.91 7.62
CA GLU A 124 -1.47 -3.65 7.42
C GLU A 124 -1.55 -3.29 5.94
N PHE A 125 -0.50 -3.56 5.17
CA PHE A 125 -0.53 -3.44 3.71
C PHE A 125 -1.54 -4.39 3.06
N ASP A 126 -1.60 -5.65 3.49
CA ASP A 126 -2.58 -6.63 2.99
C ASP A 126 -4.02 -6.16 3.29
N ASP A 127 -4.28 -5.62 4.48
CA ASP A 127 -5.58 -5.04 4.85
C ASP A 127 -5.95 -3.83 3.98
N ILE A 128 -4.99 -2.96 3.66
CA ILE A 128 -5.17 -1.85 2.71
C ILE A 128 -5.56 -2.37 1.33
N LEU A 129 -4.84 -3.37 0.81
CA LEU A 129 -5.13 -3.96 -0.51
C LEU A 129 -6.51 -4.61 -0.56
N ASN A 130 -6.95 -5.24 0.54
CA ASN A 130 -8.27 -5.84 0.64
C ASN A 130 -9.37 -4.78 0.54
N LYS A 131 -9.24 -3.65 1.24
CA LYS A 131 -10.21 -2.54 1.16
C LYS A 131 -10.34 -1.97 -0.26
N VAL A 132 -9.22 -1.82 -0.97
CA VAL A 132 -9.21 -1.37 -2.37
C VAL A 132 -9.85 -2.41 -3.28
N HIS A 133 -9.54 -3.70 -3.06
CA HIS A 133 -10.14 -4.78 -3.84
C HIS A 133 -11.66 -4.86 -3.67
N GLU A 134 -12.16 -4.71 -2.44
CA GLU A 134 -13.59 -4.67 -2.17
C GLU A 134 -14.28 -3.48 -2.85
N ALA A 135 -13.62 -2.31 -2.89
CA ALA A 135 -14.15 -1.14 -3.59
C ALA A 135 -14.25 -1.38 -5.11
N ILE A 136 -13.21 -1.95 -5.72
CA ILE A 136 -13.23 -2.35 -7.14
C ILE A 136 -14.40 -3.31 -7.39
N LYS A 137 -14.56 -4.33 -6.54
CA LYS A 137 -15.65 -5.31 -6.66
C LYS A 137 -17.03 -4.63 -6.59
N ARG A 138 -17.25 -3.74 -5.62
CA ARG A 138 -18.52 -2.99 -5.49
C ARG A 138 -18.83 -2.17 -6.76
N ILE A 139 -17.83 -1.51 -7.33
CA ILE A 139 -18.00 -0.73 -8.56
C ILE A 139 -18.34 -1.64 -9.75
N THR A 140 -17.64 -2.77 -9.91
CA THR A 140 -17.90 -3.74 -10.98
C THR A 140 -19.27 -4.40 -10.87
N ASP A 141 -19.71 -4.75 -9.66
CA ASP A 141 -21.04 -5.31 -9.43
C ASP A 141 -22.13 -4.27 -9.77
N MET A 142 -21.90 -3.00 -9.47
CA MET A 142 -22.80 -1.91 -9.84
C MET A 142 -22.83 -1.65 -11.35
N GLU A 143 -21.69 -1.67 -12.01
CA GLU A 143 -21.58 -1.56 -13.47
C GLU A 143 -22.44 -2.65 -14.15
N LYS A 144 -22.38 -3.89 -13.66
CA LYS A 144 -23.23 -4.99 -14.14
C LYS A 144 -24.72 -4.72 -13.89
N THR A 145 -25.06 -4.18 -12.72
CA THR A 145 -26.45 -3.85 -12.38
C THR A 145 -27.00 -2.79 -13.34
N ILE A 146 -26.25 -1.71 -13.58
CA ILE A 146 -26.68 -0.62 -14.47
C ILE A 146 -26.83 -1.09 -15.91
N ARG A 147 -25.95 -1.97 -16.40
CA ARG A 147 -26.10 -2.60 -17.72
C ARG A 147 -27.40 -3.38 -17.87
N ASN A 148 -27.86 -4.05 -16.82
CA ASN A 148 -29.06 -4.87 -16.85
C ASN A 148 -30.36 -4.04 -16.72
N MET A 149 -30.29 -2.80 -16.24
CA MET A 149 -31.47 -1.95 -16.04
C MET A 149 -32.17 -1.54 -17.35
N ILE A 150 -31.44 -1.36 -18.46
CA ILE A 150 -32.05 -0.94 -19.74
C ILE A 150 -32.85 -2.10 -20.36
N PRO A 151 -32.29 -3.33 -20.52
CA PRO A 151 -33.07 -4.48 -20.97
C PRO A 151 -34.34 -4.72 -20.13
N GLU A 152 -34.27 -4.56 -18.81
CA GLU A 152 -35.41 -4.75 -17.91
C GLU A 152 -36.56 -3.75 -18.15
N CYS A 153 -36.25 -2.53 -18.59
CA CYS A 153 -37.28 -1.55 -18.92
C CYS A 153 -37.93 -1.78 -20.29
N GLN A 154 -37.30 -2.52 -21.21
CA GLN A 154 -37.84 -2.77 -22.56
C GLN A 154 -39.11 -3.63 -22.54
N VAL A 155 -39.36 -4.37 -21.47
CA VAL A 155 -40.54 -5.25 -21.30
C VAL A 155 -41.65 -4.60 -20.44
N LYS A 156 -41.57 -3.30 -20.14
CA LYS A 156 -42.53 -2.55 -19.33
C LYS A 156 -43.47 -1.71 -20.20
N ASP A 157 -44.72 -1.56 -19.76
CA ASP A 157 -45.74 -0.76 -20.47
C ASP A 157 -45.38 0.74 -20.54
N ASP A 158 -44.71 1.26 -19.49
CA ASP A 158 -44.17 2.62 -19.46
C ASP A 158 -42.63 2.59 -19.41
N VAL A 159 -42.05 2.29 -20.57
CA VAL A 159 -40.60 2.23 -20.77
C VAL A 159 -39.95 3.55 -20.36
N GLN A 160 -40.54 4.71 -20.70
CA GLN A 160 -39.94 6.02 -20.46
C GLN A 160 -39.81 6.33 -18.97
N GLN A 161 -40.86 6.07 -18.19
CA GLN A 161 -40.82 6.32 -16.75
C GLN A 161 -39.89 5.33 -16.02
N CYS A 162 -39.90 4.05 -16.40
CA CYS A 162 -38.98 3.03 -15.85
C CYS A 162 -37.51 3.46 -16.01
N VAL A 163 -37.18 3.83 -17.24
CA VAL A 163 -35.88 4.31 -17.65
C VAL A 163 -35.44 5.55 -16.88
N LYS A 164 -36.30 6.56 -16.76
CA LYS A 164 -35.97 7.84 -16.11
C LYS A 164 -35.63 7.64 -14.64
N THR A 165 -36.42 6.80 -13.95
CA THR A 165 -36.18 6.44 -12.55
C THR A 165 -34.84 5.71 -12.39
N ASN A 166 -34.55 4.74 -13.26
CA ASN A 166 -33.30 3.96 -13.19
C ASN A 166 -32.05 4.83 -13.47
N VAL A 167 -32.12 5.76 -14.44
CA VAL A 167 -31.01 6.70 -14.72
C VAL A 167 -30.76 7.66 -13.55
N MET A 168 -31.82 8.20 -12.94
CA MET A 168 -31.68 9.07 -11.77
C MET A 168 -31.04 8.31 -10.61
N GLN A 169 -31.51 7.10 -10.31
CA GLN A 169 -30.93 6.26 -9.26
C GLN A 169 -29.45 5.97 -9.56
N ALA A 170 -29.13 5.52 -10.77
CA ALA A 170 -27.76 5.25 -11.21
C ALA A 170 -26.83 6.47 -11.05
N THR A 171 -27.32 7.67 -11.32
CA THR A 171 -26.56 8.92 -11.16
C THR A 171 -26.27 9.23 -9.69
N VAL A 172 -27.26 9.12 -8.81
CA VAL A 172 -27.10 9.31 -7.35
C VAL A 172 -26.11 8.28 -6.79
N PHE A 173 -26.23 7.02 -7.23
CA PHE A 173 -25.31 5.96 -6.82
C PHE A 173 -23.88 6.20 -7.30
N LEU A 174 -23.69 6.63 -8.55
CA LEU A 174 -22.37 6.98 -9.08
C LEU A 174 -21.73 8.08 -8.25
N GLN A 175 -22.47 9.12 -7.88
CA GLN A 175 -21.94 10.20 -7.06
C GLN A 175 -21.47 9.68 -5.69
N LYS A 176 -22.30 8.86 -5.03
CA LYS A 176 -21.91 8.23 -3.78
C LYS A 176 -20.62 7.39 -3.92
N GLN A 177 -20.48 6.61 -4.99
CA GLN A 177 -19.24 5.84 -5.20
C GLN A 177 -18.03 6.72 -5.43
N LYS A 178 -18.17 7.85 -6.12
CA LYS A 178 -17.06 8.82 -6.26
C LYS A 178 -16.62 9.34 -4.89
N ASP A 179 -17.57 9.67 -4.03
CA ASP A 179 -17.29 10.17 -2.68
C ASP A 179 -16.65 9.08 -1.80
N ASP A 180 -17.20 7.87 -1.80
CA ASP A 180 -16.67 6.71 -1.09
C ASP A 180 -15.23 6.39 -1.54
N VAL A 181 -14.96 6.44 -2.85
CA VAL A 181 -13.62 6.21 -3.41
C VAL A 181 -12.66 7.33 -3.03
N ALA A 182 -13.07 8.59 -3.07
CA ALA A 182 -12.22 9.71 -2.66
C ALA A 182 -11.80 9.56 -1.18
N GLN A 183 -12.75 9.21 -0.30
CA GLN A 183 -12.46 8.96 1.11
C GLN A 183 -11.54 7.74 1.30
N LEU A 184 -11.78 6.66 0.55
CA LEU A 184 -10.95 5.47 0.58
C LEU A 184 -9.50 5.77 0.18
N LYS A 185 -9.30 6.50 -0.93
CA LYS A 185 -7.96 6.88 -1.41
C LYS A 185 -7.17 7.62 -0.33
N GLN A 186 -7.80 8.58 0.34
CA GLN A 186 -7.16 9.33 1.42
C GLN A 186 -6.85 8.42 2.62
N THR A 187 -7.81 7.62 3.07
CA THR A 187 -7.63 6.69 4.20
C THR A 187 -6.51 5.68 3.94
N VAL A 188 -6.43 5.15 2.71
CA VAL A 188 -5.39 4.21 2.29
C VAL A 188 -4.02 4.87 2.30
N LYS A 189 -3.92 6.09 1.78
CA LYS A 189 -2.68 6.87 1.77
C LYS A 189 -2.15 7.13 3.18
N ASP A 190 -3.05 7.55 4.08
CA ASP A 190 -2.68 7.88 5.46
C ASP A 190 -2.29 6.63 6.24
N ASN A 191 -3.08 5.55 6.15
CA ASN A 191 -2.76 4.28 6.79
C ASN A 191 -1.41 3.74 6.30
N TYR A 192 -1.17 3.73 4.98
CA TYR A 192 0.10 3.28 4.43
C TYR A 192 1.29 4.09 4.97
N ALA A 193 1.16 5.42 5.00
CA ALA A 193 2.23 6.30 5.50
C ALA A 193 2.53 6.06 6.99
N ASN A 194 1.49 5.87 7.79
CA ASN A 194 1.63 5.56 9.22
C ASN A 194 2.30 4.18 9.40
N SER A 195 1.79 3.14 8.75
CA SER A 195 2.36 1.78 8.79
C SER A 195 3.83 1.76 8.39
N LEU A 196 4.21 2.50 7.35
CA LEU A 196 5.60 2.62 6.92
C LEU A 196 6.47 3.33 7.97
N THR A 197 5.95 4.41 8.56
CA THR A 197 6.65 5.18 9.60
C THR A 197 6.89 4.33 10.84
N ASP A 198 5.87 3.58 11.27
CA ASP A 198 5.96 2.68 12.42
C ASP A 198 6.97 1.55 12.15
N ALA A 199 6.96 0.98 10.95
CA ALA A 199 7.93 -0.04 10.54
C ALA A 199 9.37 0.48 10.56
N LEU A 200 9.61 1.66 9.97
CA LEU A 200 10.92 2.31 9.94
C LEU A 200 11.42 2.63 11.35
N THR A 201 10.54 3.13 12.22
CA THR A 201 10.88 3.48 13.60
C THR A 201 11.25 2.22 14.39
N CYS A 202 10.40 1.20 14.35
CA CYS A 202 10.61 -0.09 15.03
C CYS A 202 11.91 -0.79 14.57
N VAL A 203 12.18 -0.81 13.25
CA VAL A 203 13.42 -1.39 12.72
C VAL A 203 14.64 -0.55 13.11
N SER A 204 14.55 0.78 13.05
CA SER A 204 15.65 1.68 13.43
C SER A 204 16.02 1.52 14.91
N GLU A 205 15.03 1.44 15.81
CA GLU A 205 15.25 1.24 17.25
C GLU A 205 16.04 -0.04 17.54
N HIS A 206 15.60 -1.17 16.97
CA HIS A 206 16.30 -2.45 17.14
C HIS A 206 17.65 -2.49 16.42
N GLY A 207 17.77 -1.75 15.32
CA GLY A 207 19.02 -1.53 14.61
C GLY A 207 20.07 -0.82 15.46
N ASN A 208 19.66 0.21 16.18
CA ASN A 208 20.49 0.94 17.13
C ASN A 208 20.89 0.05 18.32
N GLU A 209 19.99 -0.81 18.82
CA GLU A 209 20.33 -1.82 19.84
C GLU A 209 21.51 -2.70 19.38
N LEU A 210 21.50 -3.15 18.12
CA LEU A 210 22.58 -3.96 17.56
C LEU A 210 23.90 -3.18 17.47
N SER A 211 23.85 -1.96 16.92
CA SER A 211 25.03 -1.11 16.76
C SER A 211 25.71 -0.86 18.11
N ASN A 212 24.92 -0.53 19.14
CA ASN A 212 25.41 -0.31 20.50
C ASN A 212 26.00 -1.58 21.11
N ALA A 213 25.35 -2.73 20.92
CA ALA A 213 25.86 -4.00 21.41
C ALA A 213 27.16 -4.42 20.70
N ALA A 214 27.27 -4.18 19.40
CA ALA A 214 28.47 -4.47 18.63
C ALA A 214 29.67 -3.66 19.11
N GLU A 215 29.48 -2.36 19.40
CA GLU A 215 30.51 -1.51 19.99
C GLU A 215 30.97 -2.03 21.36
N SER A 216 30.03 -2.46 22.22
CA SER A 216 30.36 -3.06 23.52
C SER A 216 31.13 -4.39 23.38
N ILE A 217 30.72 -5.25 22.45
CA ILE A 217 31.40 -6.52 22.15
C ILE A 217 32.83 -6.26 21.65
N LYS A 218 33.00 -5.28 20.75
CA LYS A 218 34.30 -4.86 20.24
C LYS A 218 35.22 -4.39 21.37
N ALA A 219 34.74 -3.49 22.24
CA ALA A 219 35.52 -3.00 23.37
C ALA A 219 35.99 -4.13 24.30
N ALA A 220 35.09 -5.04 24.65
CA ALA A 220 35.40 -6.20 25.49
C ALA A 220 36.40 -7.17 24.84
N ALA A 221 36.32 -7.35 23.51
CA ALA A 221 37.26 -8.18 22.76
C ALA A 221 38.68 -7.59 22.81
N ILE A 222 38.80 -6.27 22.60
CA ILE A 222 40.08 -5.54 22.65
C ILE A 222 40.70 -5.64 24.05
N GLU A 223 39.92 -5.40 25.10
CA GLU A 223 40.40 -5.51 26.49
C GLU A 223 40.91 -6.91 26.81
N CYS A 224 40.18 -7.95 26.39
CA CYS A 224 40.57 -9.35 26.55
C CYS A 224 41.90 -9.70 25.87
N MET A 225 42.16 -9.11 24.70
CA MET A 225 43.41 -9.31 23.94
C MET A 225 44.62 -8.57 24.54
N ARG A 226 44.38 -7.46 25.26
CA ARG A 226 45.42 -6.65 25.93
C ARG A 226 45.76 -7.13 27.35
N SER A 227 44.81 -7.78 28.01
CA SER A 227 45.03 -8.52 29.27
C SER A 227 45.96 -9.71 29.03
#